data_AF-A0A258E1K1-F1
#
_entry.id   AF-A0A258E1K1-F1
#
_cell.length_a   1.000
_cell.length_b   1.000
_cell.length_c   1.000
_cell.angle_alpha   90.00
_cell.angle_beta   90.00
_cell.angle_gamma   90.00
#
_symmetry.space_group_name_H-M   'P 1'
#
loop_
_entity.id
_entity.type
_entity.pdbx_description
1 polymer ?
#
loop_
_entity_poly.entity_id
_entity_poly.type
_entity_poly.pdbx_seq_one_letter_code
_entity_poly.pdbx_strand_id
1 'polypeptide(L)'
;MHRLERSPLPVAFDDDIAIDEWERRHDRFHTSLIGASGSRWLLHFCATLSDQFQRYRRFTVLRMSQSYSVFDEVRSQHRTMAEAVLERRTDDAVALLTTHYESSLARVTEQMEIFVNRKRA
;
A
#
# COMPACT_ATOMS: atom_id res chain seq x y z
N MET A 1 -15.19 -7.09 -5.85
CA MET A 1 -14.53 -5.84 -6.27
C MET A 1 -14.57 -4.81 -5.12
N HIS A 2 -13.43 -4.25 -4.71
CA HIS A 2 -13.34 -3.28 -3.59
C HIS A 2 -12.99 -1.86 -4.06
N ARG A 3 -13.22 -0.84 -3.21
CA ARG A 3 -13.08 0.59 -3.62
C ARG A 3 -11.66 0.99 -4.03
N LEU A 4 -10.63 0.38 -3.45
CA LEU A 4 -9.22 0.62 -3.81
C LEU A 4 -8.92 0.17 -5.25
N GLU A 5 -9.50 -0.94 -5.69
CA GLU A 5 -9.39 -1.47 -7.07
C GLU A 5 -9.99 -0.53 -8.12
N ARG A 6 -10.83 0.42 -7.72
CA ARG A 6 -11.45 1.42 -8.61
C ARG A 6 -10.84 2.81 -8.48
N SER A 7 -9.70 2.91 -7.81
CA SER A 7 -9.01 4.21 -7.65
C SER A 7 -8.27 4.56 -8.93
N PRO A 8 -8.36 5.82 -9.40
CA PRO A 8 -7.46 6.29 -10.43
C PRO A 8 -6.03 6.10 -9.92
N LEU A 9 -5.15 5.58 -10.78
CA LEU A 9 -3.73 5.56 -10.48
C LEU A 9 -3.20 6.99 -10.65
N PRO A 10 -2.31 7.46 -9.78
CA PRO A 10 -1.56 8.68 -10.04
C PRO A 10 -0.77 8.53 -11.34
N VAL A 11 -1.22 9.20 -12.40
CA VAL A 11 -0.57 9.15 -13.73
C VAL A 11 0.48 10.24 -13.90
N ALA A 12 0.49 11.23 -13.01
CA ALA A 12 1.41 12.35 -13.03
C ALA A 12 1.77 12.78 -11.60
N PHE A 13 2.92 13.46 -11.47
CA PHE A 13 3.45 13.89 -10.17
C PHE A 13 2.67 15.06 -9.54
N ASP A 14 1.90 15.79 -10.34
CA ASP A 14 1.13 16.97 -9.97
C ASP A 14 -0.36 16.68 -9.74
N ASP A 15 -0.80 15.42 -9.91
CA ASP A 15 -2.18 15.00 -9.60
C ASP A 15 -2.33 14.62 -8.12
N ASP A 16 -2.17 15.62 -7.25
CA ASP A 16 -2.31 15.46 -5.80
C ASP A 16 -3.68 14.88 -5.41
N ILE A 17 -4.73 15.18 -6.18
CA ILE A 17 -6.09 14.67 -5.94
C ILE A 17 -6.15 13.15 -6.13
N ALA A 18 -5.60 12.62 -7.23
CA ALA A 18 -5.57 11.18 -7.47
C ALA A 18 -4.70 10.44 -6.44
N ILE A 19 -3.56 11.03 -6.07
CA ILE A 19 -2.66 10.49 -5.03
C ILE A 19 -3.38 10.39 -3.69
N ASP A 20 -3.98 11.49 -3.24
CA ASP A 20 -4.65 11.54 -1.94
C ASP A 20 -5.86 10.58 -1.92
N GLU A 21 -6.61 10.46 -3.01
CA GLU A 21 -7.73 9.53 -3.08
C GLU A 21 -7.28 8.06 -3.11
N TRP A 22 -6.18 7.74 -3.80
CA TRP A 22 -5.59 6.40 -3.75
C TRP A 22 -5.12 6.06 -2.34
N GLU A 23 -4.38 6.96 -1.68
CA GLU A 23 -3.88 6.77 -0.31
C GLU A 23 -5.03 6.56 0.68
N ARG A 24 -6.07 7.40 0.61
CA ARG A 24 -7.24 7.28 1.48
C ARG A 24 -7.97 5.96 1.29
N ARG A 25 -8.06 5.46 0.06
CA ARG A 25 -8.68 4.16 -0.23
C ARG A 25 -7.79 3.00 0.19
N HIS A 26 -6.48 3.16 0.09
CA HIS A 26 -5.48 2.19 0.53
C HIS A 26 -5.52 2.02 2.04
N ASP A 27 -5.51 3.13 2.78
CA ASP A 27 -5.63 3.11 4.24
C ASP A 27 -6.93 2.44 4.69
N ARG A 28 -8.08 2.85 4.14
CA ARG A 28 -9.37 2.23 4.47
C ARG A 28 -9.41 0.72 4.17
N PHE A 29 -8.74 0.27 3.11
CA PHE A 29 -8.64 -1.16 2.79
C PHE A 29 -7.94 -1.90 3.93
N HIS A 30 -6.72 -1.48 4.30
CA HIS A 30 -5.95 -2.13 5.36
C HIS A 30 -6.62 -2.04 6.73
N THR A 31 -7.18 -0.88 7.10
CA THR A 31 -7.95 -0.75 8.35
C THR A 31 -9.13 -1.71 8.39
N SER A 32 -9.80 -1.95 7.25
CA SER A 32 -10.94 -2.88 7.21
C SER A 32 -10.51 -4.34 7.45
N LEU A 33 -9.28 -4.72 7.05
CA LEU A 33 -8.75 -6.06 7.29
C LEU A 33 -8.47 -6.32 8.77
N ILE A 34 -7.87 -5.35 9.45
CA ILE A 34 -7.44 -5.49 10.84
C ILE A 34 -8.48 -5.02 11.87
N GLY A 35 -9.52 -4.32 11.42
CA GLY A 35 -10.50 -3.63 12.27
C GLY A 35 -11.28 -4.55 13.22
N ALA A 36 -11.42 -5.82 12.86
CA ALA A 36 -12.10 -6.83 13.69
C ALA A 36 -11.21 -7.44 14.80
N SER A 37 -9.94 -7.02 14.93
CA SER A 37 -8.99 -7.58 15.91
C SER A 37 -9.35 -7.34 17.38
N GLY A 38 -10.31 -6.45 17.68
CA GLY A 38 -10.81 -6.19 19.03
C GLY A 38 -9.86 -5.43 19.97
N SER A 39 -8.59 -5.24 19.59
CA SER A 39 -7.59 -4.53 20.39
C SER A 39 -7.39 -3.09 19.92
N ARG A 40 -7.89 -2.13 20.70
CA ARG A 40 -7.71 -0.69 20.43
C ARG A 40 -6.24 -0.26 20.34
N TRP A 41 -5.35 -0.92 21.08
CA TRP A 41 -3.93 -0.58 21.10
C TRP A 41 -3.20 -1.09 19.86
N LEU A 42 -3.50 -2.31 19.41
CA LEU A 42 -2.94 -2.83 18.16
C LEU A 42 -3.37 -1.96 16.98
N LEU A 43 -4.66 -1.60 16.91
CA LEU A 43 -5.17 -0.70 15.89
C LEU A 43 -4.47 0.68 15.92
N HIS A 44 -4.21 1.22 17.11
CA HIS A 44 -3.48 2.48 17.27
C HIS A 44 -2.03 2.40 16.76
N PHE A 45 -1.31 1.32 17.07
CA PHE A 45 0.05 1.13 16.59
C PHE A 45 0.09 0.93 15.07
N CYS A 46 -0.81 0.12 14.52
CA CYS A 46 -0.91 -0.08 13.07
C CYS A 46 -1.21 1.25 12.34
N ALA A 47 -2.12 2.07 12.87
CA ALA A 47 -2.42 3.38 12.30
C ALA A 47 -1.19 4.31 12.32
N THR A 48 -0.49 4.37 13.45
CA THR A 48 0.73 5.18 13.59
C THR A 48 1.81 4.74 12.60
N LEU A 49 2.06 3.44 12.47
CA LEU A 49 3.05 2.90 11.53
C LEU A 49 2.64 3.16 10.07
N SER A 50 1.35 3.00 9.74
CA SER A 50 0.82 3.26 8.40
C SER A 50 1.02 4.73 7.99
N ASP A 51 0.76 5.67 8.89
CA ASP A 51 0.95 7.12 8.67
C ASP A 51 2.43 7.46 8.43
N GLN A 52 3.35 6.92 9.24
CA GLN A 52 4.78 7.14 9.02
C GLN A 52 5.24 6.53 7.69
N PHE A 53 4.75 5.33 7.35
CA PHE A 53 5.09 4.66 6.11
C PHE A 53 4.50 5.37 4.87
N GLN A 54 3.36 6.05 5.00
CA GLN A 54 2.69 6.75 3.90
C GLN A 54 3.58 7.82 3.27
N ARG A 55 4.37 8.55 4.06
CA ARG A 55 5.27 9.59 3.54
C ARG A 55 6.28 9.00 2.55
N TYR A 56 6.80 7.83 2.87
CA TYR A 56 7.73 7.11 2.00
C TYR A 56 7.03 6.47 0.81
N ARG A 57 5.83 5.90 1.01
CA ARG A 57 5.03 5.38 -0.11
C ARG A 57 4.68 6.45 -1.12
N ARG A 58 4.25 7.66 -0.70
CA ARG A 58 3.91 8.75 -1.62
C ARG A 58 5.10 9.09 -2.51
N PHE A 59 6.31 9.17 -1.95
CA PHE A 59 7.54 9.36 -2.72
C PHE A 59 7.77 8.23 -3.74
N THR A 60 7.58 6.98 -3.31
CA THR A 60 7.77 5.78 -4.14
C THR A 60 6.72 5.67 -5.25
N VAL A 61 5.42 5.80 -4.94
CA VAL A 61 4.29 5.80 -5.89
C VAL A 61 4.48 6.84 -6.98
N LEU A 62 4.86 8.06 -6.60
CA LEU A 62 5.17 9.14 -7.54
C LEU A 62 6.25 8.71 -8.54
N ARG A 63 7.32 8.07 -8.09
CA ARG A 63 8.43 7.63 -8.96
C ARG A 63 8.12 6.39 -9.77
N MET A 64 7.24 5.53 -9.26
CA MET A 64 6.82 4.30 -9.91
C MET A 64 5.65 4.50 -10.87
N SER A 65 4.96 5.66 -10.85
CA SER A 65 3.94 6.06 -11.83
C SER A 65 4.38 5.90 -13.29
N GLN A 66 5.69 5.89 -13.53
CA GLN A 66 6.30 5.65 -14.84
C GLN A 66 6.32 4.16 -15.25
N SER A 67 5.97 3.23 -14.35
CA SER A 67 5.97 1.78 -14.58
C SER A 67 4.60 1.18 -14.30
N TYR A 68 3.80 1.01 -15.35
CA TYR A 68 2.42 0.52 -15.26
C TYR A 68 2.32 -0.90 -14.64
N SER A 69 3.31 -1.77 -14.90
CA SER A 69 3.34 -3.15 -14.42
C SER A 69 3.35 -3.27 -12.89
N VAL A 70 3.97 -2.31 -12.22
CA VAL A 70 4.03 -2.24 -10.76
C VAL A 70 2.65 -2.05 -10.14
N PHE A 71 1.85 -1.14 -10.69
CA PHE A 71 0.54 -0.84 -10.12
C PHE A 71 -0.44 -1.98 -10.34
N ASP A 72 -0.32 -2.68 -11.46
CA ASP A 72 -1.10 -3.89 -11.73
C ASP A 72 -0.74 -5.01 -10.75
N GLU A 73 0.54 -5.18 -10.44
CA GLU A 73 1.00 -6.11 -9.40
C GLU A 73 0.39 -5.77 -8.04
N VAL A 74 0.50 -4.52 -7.59
CA VAL A 74 -0.04 -4.06 -6.30
C VAL A 74 -1.56 -4.22 -6.26
N ARG A 75 -2.27 -3.87 -7.34
CA ARG A 75 -3.72 -4.08 -7.46
C ARG A 75 -4.08 -5.56 -7.35
N SER A 76 -3.30 -6.43 -7.99
CA SER A 76 -3.49 -7.87 -7.90
C SER A 76 -3.30 -8.39 -6.48
N GLN A 77 -2.27 -7.90 -5.77
CA GLN A 77 -2.03 -8.26 -4.36
C GLN A 77 -3.24 -7.91 -3.48
N HIS A 78 -3.79 -6.69 -3.59
CA HIS A 78 -4.98 -6.29 -2.82
C HIS A 78 -6.21 -7.13 -3.16
N ARG A 79 -6.41 -7.47 -4.44
CA ARG A 79 -7.52 -8.31 -4.88
C ARG A 79 -7.42 -9.72 -4.29
N THR A 80 -6.28 -10.39 -4.43
CA THR A 80 -6.06 -11.74 -3.89
C THR A 80 -6.25 -11.77 -2.36
N MET A 81 -5.79 -10.73 -1.67
CA MET A 81 -5.98 -10.58 -0.23
C MET A 81 -7.46 -10.40 0.14
N ALA A 82 -8.19 -9.57 -0.60
CA ALA A 82 -9.63 -9.39 -0.38
C ALA A 82 -10.41 -10.69 -0.60
N GLU A 83 -10.06 -11.46 -1.64
CA GLU A 83 -10.67 -12.76 -1.94
C GLU A 83 -10.42 -13.75 -0.79
N ALA A 84 -9.18 -13.90 -0.32
CA ALA A 84 -8.85 -14.76 0.81
C ALA A 84 -9.65 -14.40 2.08
N VAL A 85 -9.82 -13.10 2.36
CA VAL A 85 -10.60 -12.61 3.51
C VAL A 85 -12.08 -12.93 3.35
N LEU A 86 -12.65 -12.69 2.17
CA LEU A 86 -14.07 -12.95 1.90
C LEU A 86 -14.40 -14.46 1.94
N GLU A 87 -13.46 -15.30 1.51
CA GLU A 87 -13.54 -16.77 1.54
C GLU A 87 -13.19 -17.35 2.93
N ARG A 88 -12.85 -16.50 3.90
CA ARG A 88 -12.45 -16.89 5.27
C ARG A 88 -11.22 -17.79 5.31
N ARG A 89 -10.32 -17.66 4.34
CA ARG A 89 -8.99 -18.30 4.33
C ARG A 89 -8.02 -17.47 5.17
N THR A 90 -8.16 -17.56 6.49
CA THR A 90 -7.46 -16.69 7.45
C THR A 90 -5.94 -16.80 7.34
N ASP A 91 -5.38 -18.01 7.30
CA ASP A 91 -3.92 -18.19 7.23
C ASP A 91 -3.35 -17.63 5.93
N ASP A 92 -4.04 -17.86 4.81
CA ASP A 92 -3.68 -17.28 3.52
C ASP A 92 -3.73 -15.75 3.56
N ALA A 93 -4.77 -15.17 4.15
CA ALA A 93 -4.92 -13.73 4.26
C ALA A 93 -3.80 -13.09 5.09
N VAL A 94 -3.40 -13.74 6.20
CA VAL A 94 -2.28 -13.31 7.05
C VAL A 94 -0.95 -13.40 6.28
N ALA A 95 -0.72 -14.50 5.57
CA ALA A 95 0.49 -14.67 4.76
C ALA A 95 0.56 -13.61 3.64
N LEU A 96 -0.54 -13.40 2.92
CA LEU A 96 -0.63 -12.40 1.84
C LEU A 96 -0.39 -10.98 2.38
N LEU A 97 -0.98 -10.63 3.53
CA LEU A 97 -0.78 -9.32 4.15
C LEU A 97 0.68 -9.11 4.58
N THR A 98 1.30 -10.14 5.14
CA THR A 98 2.71 -10.09 5.57
C THR A 98 3.63 -9.86 4.36
N THR A 99 3.49 -10.68 3.32
CA THR A 99 4.25 -10.55 2.06
C THR A 99 4.03 -9.18 1.41
N HIS A 100 2.81 -8.65 1.46
CA HIS A 100 2.50 -7.32 0.93
C HIS A 100 3.26 -6.22 1.68
N TYR A 101 3.37 -6.30 3.01
CA TYR A 101 4.16 -5.34 3.78
C TYR A 101 5.66 -5.45 3.51
N GLU A 102 6.21 -6.66 3.46
CA GLU A 102 7.62 -6.89 3.17
C GLU A 102 8.02 -6.39 1.78
N SER A 103 7.22 -6.71 0.76
CA SER A 103 7.45 -6.23 -0.60
C SER A 103 7.31 -4.71 -0.70
N SER A 104 6.34 -4.11 -0.01
CA SER A 104 6.19 -2.65 0.05
C SER A 104 7.41 -1.98 0.68
N LEU A 105 7.92 -2.52 1.79
CA LEU A 105 9.12 -2.03 2.45
C LEU A 105 10.35 -2.12 1.55
N ALA A 106 10.56 -3.27 0.89
CA ALA A 106 11.69 -3.47 -0.01
C ALA A 106 11.70 -2.43 -1.14
N ARG A 107 10.54 -2.18 -1.76
CA ARG A 107 10.39 -1.19 -2.84
C ARG A 107 10.65 0.23 -2.38
N VAL A 108 10.16 0.60 -1.19
CA VAL A 108 10.43 1.91 -0.59
C VAL A 108 11.92 2.10 -0.35
N THR A 109 12.57 1.13 0.29
CA THR A 109 14.00 1.18 0.60
C THR A 109 14.85 1.30 -0.68
N GLU A 110 14.58 0.46 -1.68
CA GLU A 110 15.28 0.51 -2.98
C GLU A 110 15.16 1.89 -3.63
N GLN A 111 13.95 2.47 -3.69
CA GLN A 111 13.76 3.79 -4.29
C GLN A 111 14.45 4.91 -3.50
N MET A 112 14.48 4.81 -2.17
CA MET A 112 15.19 5.74 -1.32
C MET A 112 16.71 5.67 -1.54
N GLU A 113 17.28 4.47 -1.63
CA GLU A 113 18.71 4.26 -1.91
C GLU A 113 19.11 4.83 -3.28
N ILE A 114 18.32 4.56 -4.32
CA ILE A 114 18.52 5.14 -5.66
C ILE A 114 18.52 6.67 -5.60
N PHE A 115 17.61 7.27 -4.83
CA PHE A 115 17.52 8.71 -4.69
C PHE A 115 18.72 9.31 -3.96
N VAL A 116 19.13 8.70 -2.85
CA VAL A 116 20.30 9.15 -2.08
C VAL A 116 21.57 9.06 -2.93
N ASN A 117 21.75 7.96 -3.66
CA ASN A 117 22.93 7.75 -4.51
C ASN A 117 22.98 8.74 -5.68
N ARG A 118 21.85 9.08 -6.31
CA ARG A 118 21.80 10.11 -7.36
C ARG A 118 22.15 11.52 -6.87
N LYS A 119 21.95 11.83 -5.59
CA LYS A 119 22.34 13.14 -5.02
C LYS A 119 23.84 13.24 -4.67
N ARG A 120 24.55 12.10 -4.62
CA ARG A 120 25.97 12.04 -4.27
C ARG A 120 26.91 12.04 -5.47
N ALA A 121 26.38 11.76 -6.66
CA ALA A 121 27.08 11.83 -7.94
C ALA A 121 26.92 13.22 -8.56
#